data_AF-A0A6P0NHA3-F1
#
_entry.id   AF-A0A6P0NHA3-F1
#
_cell.length_a   1.000
_cell.length_b   1.000
_cell.length_c   1.000
_cell.angle_alpha   90.00
_cell.angle_beta   90.00
_cell.angle_gamma   90.00
#
_symmetry.space_group_name_H-M   'P 1'
#
loop_
_entity.id
_entity.type
_entity.pdbx_description
1 polymer ?
#
loop_
_entity_poly.entity_id
_entity_poly.type
_entity_poly.pdbx_seq_one_letter_code
_entity_poly.pdbx_strand_id
1 'polypeptide(L)'
;CQKRGAIACSTNSTTLGVGGESFKAHFVGRSRLAPFLNAWLAAPDTAILHHHFMTGHILEVVDNYDPTTEVVLLLESFDRAMFFYLKNLPITPPQCYEQVCKTWDEFQPGVSAGQDEQLPTIC
;
A
#
# COMPACT_ATOMS: atom_id res chain seq x y z
N CYS A 1 13.24 3.26 -6.29
CA CYS A 1 12.72 4.05 -5.15
C CYS A 1 11.56 3.32 -4.49
N GLN A 2 11.78 2.72 -3.33
CA GLN A 2 10.73 2.08 -2.55
C GLN A 2 9.82 3.18 -1.98
N LYS A 3 8.53 3.14 -2.31
CA LYS A 3 7.59 4.19 -1.90
C LYS A 3 7.12 3.91 -0.48
N ARG A 4 7.38 4.84 0.45
CA ARG A 4 6.91 4.81 1.84
C ARG A 4 5.44 5.20 1.92
N GLY A 5 4.70 4.60 2.84
CA GLY A 5 3.28 4.90 3.05
C GLY A 5 2.63 3.98 4.08
N ALA A 6 1.31 4.06 4.15
CA ALA A 6 0.49 3.20 5.00
C ALA A 6 -0.50 2.42 4.15
N ILE A 7 -0.84 1.21 4.59
CA ILE A 7 -1.96 0.46 4.04
C ILE A 7 -3.20 0.86 4.83
N ALA A 8 -4.21 1.38 4.15
CA ALA A 8 -5.51 1.66 4.75
C ALA A 8 -6.51 0.59 4.33
N CYS A 9 -7.31 0.13 5.28
CA CYS A 9 -8.39 -0.81 5.06
C CYS A 9 -9.59 -0.50 5.95
N SER A 10 -10.76 -0.92 5.47
CA SER A 10 -12.02 -0.79 6.19
C SER A 10 -12.73 -2.15 6.21
N THR A 11 -13.32 -2.49 7.34
CA THR A 11 -14.13 -3.70 7.50
C THR A 11 -15.41 -3.42 8.27
N ASN A 12 -16.50 -4.00 7.80
CA ASN A 12 -17.79 -4.01 8.49
C ASN A 12 -18.00 -5.32 9.27
N SER A 13 -17.00 -6.20 9.31
CA SER A 13 -17.05 -7.45 10.08
C SER A 13 -16.64 -7.19 11.53
N THR A 14 -17.43 -7.70 12.47
CA THR A 14 -17.11 -7.68 13.91
C THR A 14 -16.10 -8.75 14.29
N THR A 15 -15.79 -9.70 13.40
CA THR A 15 -14.93 -10.86 13.66
C THR A 15 -13.67 -10.82 12.81
N LEU A 16 -12.73 -9.95 13.18
CA LEU A 16 -11.38 -9.98 12.63
C LEU A 16 -10.71 -11.32 12.97
N GLY A 17 -10.37 -12.12 11.95
CA GLY A 17 -9.46 -13.27 12.09
C GLY A 17 -10.10 -14.65 12.28
N VAL A 18 -11.43 -14.80 12.24
CA VAL A 18 -12.08 -16.11 12.44
C VAL A 18 -12.21 -16.92 11.13
N GLY A 19 -12.28 -16.27 9.97
CA GLY A 19 -12.63 -16.92 8.70
C GLY A 19 -11.73 -16.65 7.49
N GLY A 20 -10.57 -15.99 7.66
CA GLY A 20 -9.73 -15.60 6.51
C GLY A 20 -10.41 -14.56 5.61
N GLU A 21 -11.14 -13.62 6.21
CA GLU A 21 -11.86 -12.58 5.48
C GLU A 21 -10.91 -11.72 4.66
N SER A 22 -11.30 -11.43 3.42
CA SER A 22 -10.60 -10.48 2.55
C SER A 22 -11.27 -9.12 2.63
N PHE A 23 -10.49 -8.07 2.89
CA PHE A 23 -10.96 -6.69 2.90
C PHE A 23 -10.24 -5.87 1.83
N LYS A 24 -10.91 -4.82 1.36
CA LYS A 24 -10.28 -3.87 0.42
C LYS A 24 -9.21 -3.10 1.17
N ALA A 25 -7.97 -3.26 0.73
CA ALA A 25 -6.82 -2.50 1.19
C ALA A 25 -6.36 -1.55 0.08
N HIS A 26 -5.91 -0.36 0.45
CA HIS A 26 -5.35 0.62 -0.47
C HIS A 26 -4.11 1.25 0.15
N PHE A 27 -3.06 1.37 -0.68
CA PHE A 27 -1.82 1.99 -0.25
C PHE A 27 -1.89 3.52 -0.38
N VAL A 28 -1.66 4.21 0.73
CA VAL A 28 -1.58 5.66 0.81
C VAL A 28 -0.10 6.05 0.94
N GLY A 29 0.46 6.54 -0.15
CA GLY A 29 1.85 7.02 -0.17
C GLY A 29 2.06 8.21 0.77
N ARG A 30 3.27 8.33 1.31
CA ARG A 30 3.65 9.34 2.31
C ARG A 30 3.28 10.78 1.94
N SER A 31 3.33 11.14 0.65
CA SER A 31 2.97 12.48 0.15
C SER A 31 1.48 12.82 0.32
N ARG A 32 0.60 11.81 0.37
CA ARG A 32 -0.85 11.95 0.51
C ARG A 32 -1.35 11.56 1.91
N LEU A 33 -0.47 11.13 2.80
CA LEU A 33 -0.87 10.52 4.06
C LEU A 33 -1.42 11.54 5.06
N ALA A 34 -0.80 12.71 5.20
CA ALA A 34 -1.29 13.76 6.11
C ALA A 34 -2.74 14.21 5.78
N PRO A 35 -3.08 14.59 4.53
CA PRO A 35 -4.46 14.96 4.21
C PRO A 35 -5.43 13.77 4.33
N PHE A 36 -4.96 12.53 4.07
CA PHE A 36 -5.75 11.34 4.32
C PHE A 36 -6.09 11.17 5.80
N LEU A 37 -5.10 11.26 6.71
CA LEU A 37 -5.30 11.11 8.14
C LEU A 37 -6.25 12.18 8.71
N ASN A 38 -6.15 13.42 8.23
CA ASN A 38 -7.06 14.49 8.64
C ASN A 38 -8.53 14.19 8.28
N ALA A 39 -8.77 13.59 7.11
CA ALA A 39 -10.11 13.19 6.71
C ALA A 39 -10.57 11.90 7.42
N TRP A 40 -9.65 10.96 7.62
CA TRP A 40 -9.93 9.65 8.18
C TRP A 40 -10.20 9.69 9.69
N LEU A 41 -9.54 10.58 10.42
CA LEU A 41 -9.73 10.79 11.86
C LEU A 41 -10.69 11.95 12.15
N ALA A 42 -11.58 12.34 11.24
CA ALA A 42 -12.50 13.46 11.49
C ALA A 42 -13.56 13.08 12.55
N ALA A 43 -13.26 13.31 13.83
CA ALA A 43 -14.16 13.17 14.97
C ALA A 43 -14.59 14.55 15.53
N PRO A 44 -15.74 14.68 16.21
CA PRO A 44 -16.29 15.97 16.65
C PRO A 44 -15.31 16.75 17.56
N ASP A 45 -15.48 18.08 17.58
CA ASP A 45 -14.53 19.14 18.01
C ASP A 45 -13.80 18.99 19.37
N THR A 46 -14.13 17.99 20.19
CA THR A 46 -13.54 17.77 21.51
C THR A 46 -12.28 16.90 21.52
N ALA A 47 -11.90 16.26 20.40
CA ALA A 47 -10.79 15.30 20.36
C ALA A 47 -9.49 15.81 19.70
N ILE A 48 -9.43 17.09 19.31
CA ILE A 48 -8.40 17.69 18.44
C ILE A 48 -6.95 17.44 18.90
N LEU A 49 -6.66 17.53 20.21
CA LEU A 49 -5.30 17.33 20.74
C LEU A 49 -4.80 15.89 20.60
N HIS A 50 -5.66 14.90 20.88
CA HIS A 50 -5.32 13.49 20.68
C HIS A 50 -5.10 13.15 19.19
N HIS A 51 -5.84 13.83 18.30
CA HIS A 51 -5.74 13.64 16.86
C HIS A 51 -4.44 14.14 16.27
N HIS A 52 -3.97 15.33 16.69
CA HIS A 52 -2.68 15.86 16.25
C HIS A 52 -1.51 15.00 16.72
N PHE A 53 -1.55 14.49 17.96
CA PHE A 53 -0.50 13.60 18.47
C PHE A 53 -0.46 12.28 17.69
N MET A 54 -1.63 11.66 17.45
CA MET A 54 -1.72 10.43 16.67
C MET A 54 -1.27 10.63 15.22
N THR A 55 -1.67 11.74 14.58
CA THR A 55 -1.25 12.06 13.21
C THR A 55 0.26 12.25 13.12
N GLY A 56 0.84 13.02 14.05
CA GLY A 56 2.29 13.23 14.11
C GLY A 56 3.05 11.90 14.27
N HIS A 57 2.59 11.06 15.20
CA HIS A 57 3.21 9.76 15.43
C HIS A 57 3.12 8.83 14.22
N ILE A 58 1.97 8.75 13.55
CA ILE A 58 1.81 7.91 12.35
C ILE A 58 2.74 8.40 11.23
N LEU A 59 2.85 9.71 11.01
CA LEU A 59 3.74 10.28 9.99
C LEU A 59 5.21 9.97 10.30
N GLU A 60 5.62 10.12 11.56
CA GLU A 60 6.97 9.77 12.00
C GLU A 60 7.28 8.28 11.77
N VAL A 61 6.36 7.38 12.12
CA VAL A 61 6.56 5.93 11.89
C VAL A 61 6.69 5.65 10.39
N VAL A 62 5.85 6.26 9.54
CA VAL A 62 5.90 6.08 8.09
C VAL A 62 7.20 6.62 7.47
N ASP A 63 7.76 7.68 8.05
CA ASP A 63 9.05 8.23 7.61
C ASP A 63 10.22 7.29 7.94
N ASN A 64 10.11 6.50 9.01
CA ASN A 64 11.26 5.76 9.56
C ASN A 64 11.19 4.23 9.43
N TYR A 65 10.03 3.62 9.15
CA TYR A 65 9.92 2.15 9.08
C TYR A 65 10.80 1.52 7.99
N ASP A 66 11.14 0.25 8.12
CA ASP A 66 11.80 -0.50 7.05
C ASP A 66 10.74 -1.12 6.11
N PRO A 67 10.57 -0.63 4.87
CA PRO A 67 9.57 -1.15 3.96
C PRO A 67 9.84 -2.57 3.44
N THR A 68 10.96 -3.19 3.80
CA THR A 68 11.27 -4.58 3.46
C THR A 68 10.80 -5.59 4.51
N THR A 69 10.67 -5.15 5.76
CA THR A 69 10.34 -6.02 6.91
C THR A 69 9.19 -5.49 7.77
N GLU A 70 8.72 -4.27 7.52
CA GLU A 70 7.73 -3.60 8.33
C GLU A 70 6.61 -2.96 7.49
N VAL A 71 5.42 -2.87 8.09
CA VAL A 71 4.23 -2.26 7.47
C VAL A 71 3.48 -1.43 8.51
N VAL A 72 2.99 -0.29 8.04
CA VAL A 72 2.00 0.53 8.77
C VAL A 72 0.61 0.21 8.23
N LEU A 73 -0.30 -0.20 9.11
CA LEU A 73 -1.68 -0.54 8.79
C LEU A 73 -2.65 0.38 9.55
N LEU A 74 -3.58 0.97 8.81
CA LEU A 74 -4.67 1.80 9.27
C LEU A 74 -5.97 1.03 9.03
N LEU A 75 -6.63 0.61 10.10
CA LEU A 75 -7.84 -0.20 10.02
C LEU A 75 -9.03 0.56 10.59
N GLU A 76 -10.05 0.74 9.78
CA GLU A 76 -11.34 1.28 10.18
C GLU A 76 -12.33 0.13 10.36
N SER A 77 -12.99 0.08 11.53
CA SER A 77 -14.05 -0.88 11.82
C SER A 77 -15.14 -0.18 12.62
N PHE A 78 -16.34 -0.09 12.03
CA PHE A 78 -17.47 0.64 12.60
C PHE A 78 -17.10 2.07 13.01
N ASP A 79 -17.16 2.38 14.31
CA ASP A 79 -16.85 3.68 14.89
C ASP A 79 -15.39 3.80 15.37
N ARG A 80 -14.53 2.83 15.02
CA ARG A 80 -13.16 2.75 15.51
C ARG A 80 -12.15 2.80 14.38
N ALA A 81 -11.18 3.70 14.52
CA ALA A 81 -9.95 3.67 13.75
C ALA A 81 -8.83 3.07 14.61
N MET A 82 -8.07 2.13 14.04
CA MET A 82 -6.95 1.46 14.67
C MET A 82 -5.68 1.66 13.84
N PHE A 83 -4.57 1.84 14.55
CA PHE A 83 -3.24 1.93 13.97
C PHE A 83 -2.42 0.73 14.42
N PHE A 84 -1.82 0.02 13.46
CA PHE A 84 -0.91 -1.07 13.72
C PHE A 84 0.44 -0.80 13.05
N TYR A 85 1.50 -0.97 13.81
CA TYR A 85 2.87 -0.99 13.32
C TYR A 85 3.40 -2.42 13.42
N LEU A 86 3.43 -3.10 12.28
CA LEU A 86 3.82 -4.50 12.20
C LEU A 86 5.29 -4.59 11.79
N LYS A 87 6.06 -5.38 12.53
CA LYS A 87 7.51 -5.54 12.35
C LYS A 87 7.88 -6.99 12.08
N ASN A 88 9.06 -7.19 11.50
CA ASN A 88 9.63 -8.51 11.22
C ASN A 88 8.69 -9.40 10.39
N LEU A 89 7.88 -8.76 9.54
CA LEU A 89 6.98 -9.46 8.66
C LEU A 89 7.80 -10.14 7.56
N PRO A 90 7.49 -11.40 7.22
CA PRO A 90 8.05 -12.06 6.05
C PRO A 90 7.36 -11.49 4.78
N ILE A 91 7.53 -10.18 4.53
CA ILE A 91 6.87 -9.47 3.41
C ILE A 91 7.48 -9.89 2.07
N THR A 92 8.66 -10.48 2.08
CA THR A 92 9.38 -10.84 0.86
C THR A 92 9.54 -12.35 0.74
N PRO A 93 9.19 -12.94 -0.42
CA PRO A 93 10.07 -13.89 -1.06
C PRO A 93 11.08 -13.07 -1.87
N PRO A 94 12.31 -12.81 -1.39
CA PRO A 94 13.29 -11.97 -2.08
C PRO A 94 13.51 -12.42 -3.52
N GLN A 95 13.37 -13.73 -3.75
CA GLN A 95 13.57 -14.36 -5.04
C GLN A 95 12.36 -14.26 -5.95
N CYS A 96 11.13 -14.54 -5.47
CA CYS A 96 9.96 -14.53 -6.37
C CYS A 96 9.58 -13.13 -6.84
N TYR A 97 9.68 -12.10 -5.99
CA TYR A 97 9.40 -10.73 -6.45
C TYR A 97 10.46 -10.25 -7.45
N GLU A 98 11.74 -10.50 -7.18
CA GLU A 98 12.81 -10.18 -8.13
C GLU A 98 12.65 -10.94 -9.45
N GLN A 99 12.27 -12.22 -9.39
CA GLN A 99 11.99 -13.02 -10.59
C GLN A 99 10.85 -12.39 -11.39
N VAL A 100 9.71 -12.09 -10.76
CA VAL A 100 8.57 -11.46 -11.43
C VAL A 100 8.94 -10.09 -12.00
N CYS A 101 9.72 -9.28 -11.28
CA CYS A 101 10.20 -7.98 -11.80
C CYS A 101 11.16 -8.12 -12.97
N LYS A 102 12.07 -9.10 -12.94
CA LYS A 102 13.02 -9.38 -14.05
C LYS A 102 12.30 -9.94 -15.27
N THR A 103 11.25 -10.74 -15.06
CA THR A 103 10.45 -11.35 -16.12
C THR A 103 9.27 -10.46 -16.54
N TRP A 104 9.12 -9.27 -15.95
CA TRP A 104 7.97 -8.38 -16.21
C TRP A 104 7.89 -7.91 -17.68
N ASP A 105 9.02 -7.82 -18.37
CA ASP A 105 9.08 -7.52 -19.80
C ASP A 105 8.39 -8.59 -20.67
N GLU A 106 8.38 -9.86 -20.23
CA GLU A 106 7.70 -10.97 -20.93
C GLU A 106 6.16 -10.88 -20.83
N PHE A 107 5.66 -10.25 -19.76
CA PHE A 107 4.24 -10.14 -19.47
C PHE A 107 3.62 -8.81 -19.93
N GLN A 108 4.38 -7.93 -20.60
CA GLN A 108 3.86 -6.71 -21.22
C GLN A 108 3.03 -7.09 -22.47
N PRO A 109 1.70 -6.97 -22.46
CA PRO A 109 0.89 -7.22 -23.65
C PRO A 109 1.04 -6.00 -24.56
N GLY A 110 2.01 -6.03 -25.49
CA GLY A 110 2.16 -4.92 -26.43
C GLY A 110 3.45 -4.77 -27.23
N VAL A 111 4.45 -5.65 -27.13
CA VAL A 111 5.61 -5.59 -28.06
C VAL A 111 5.70 -6.90 -28.84
N SER A 112 4.68 -7.16 -29.64
CA SER A 112 4.84 -8.03 -30.79
C SER A 112 5.77 -7.32 -31.76
N ALA A 113 6.98 -7.84 -31.91
CA ALA A 113 7.90 -7.47 -32.97
C ALA A 113 7.21 -7.72 -34.32
N GLY A 114 6.62 -6.68 -34.90
CA GLY A 114 6.25 -6.63 -36.30
C GLY A 114 7.50 -6.30 -37.11
N GLN A 115 8.37 -7.28 -37.31
CA GLN A 115 9.31 -7.29 -38.44
C GLN A 115 8.92 -8.47 -39.32
N ASP A 116 8.17 -8.19 -40.38
CA ASP A 116 8.37 -8.80 -41.68
C ASP A 116 7.42 -8.17 -42.69
N GLU A 117 7.93 -7.19 -43.44
CA GLU A 117 7.62 -7.12 -44.87
C GLU A 117 8.82 -6.50 -45.59
N GLN A 118 9.72 -7.38 -46.05
CA GLN A 118 10.68 -7.06 -47.12
C GLN A 118 9.89 -6.64 -48.36
N LEU A 119 10.06 -5.39 -48.79
CA LEU A 119 9.64 -4.94 -50.12
C LEU A 119 10.79 -5.21 -51.12
N PRO A 120 10.65 -6.09 -52.12
CA PRO A 120 11.63 -6.20 -53.19
C PRO A 120 11.44 -5.06 -54.19
N THR A 121 12.54 -4.46 -54.61
CA THR A 121 12.61 -3.49 -55.73
C THR A 121 12.83 -4.23 -57.04
N ILE A 122 11.84 -4.30 -57.94
CA ILE A 122 11.96 -4.47 -59.41
C ILE A 122 10.57 -4.12 -60.02
N CYS A 123 10.32 -3.34 -61.08
CA CYS A 123 11.08 -2.68 -62.14
C CYS A 123 10.63 -1.21 -62.29
#